data_AF-A0A849Q103-F1
#
_entry.id   AF-A0A849Q103-F1
#
_cell.length_a   1.000
_cell.length_b   1.000
_cell.length_c   1.000
_cell.angle_alpha   90.00
_cell.angle_beta   90.00
_cell.angle_gamma   90.00
#
_symmetry.space_group_name_H-M   'P 1'
#
loop_
_entity.id
_entity.type
_entity.pdbx_description
1 polymer ?
#
loop_
_entity_poly.entity_id
_entity_poly.type
_entity_poly.pdbx_seq_one_letter_code
_entity_poly.pdbx_strand_id
1 'polypeptide(L)'
;MRSMKIVGLLLLVSLLSIAALASPALGADEITAIRSFNTSTIASGETVRVTVNITTSTLVDSPALDEDIPAGWTVTEVNSAGWAYNAVNNDWLGPMGGVPADSAVTIVYDLTPASGDIGTYSVAGTVSGAYDVEINPPLGTPTSSTVAGETDIIIGSNSIHVYDGEDLLAVINAAMDGDTIYVHEGYYDCGEMIYLEGKSFSIIGDGPELVSINSMLGMILLDEDGQFTFENITLLHMEDYGFSIQATQTYLNNCVAGDVSTNNISMENCNITNRVSVDAGVVRNNVIHEIDANIVEPDVGVPSKTLVIENNTITATCTGPYKAGECRLSNSDAGSSLIFRNNILPNSPVLNLGRYVEVTGNTFIGGSPAIFIEDGPNAAPTLIYENTFDSCTEAILIDDSSIGTIYLNNFLNVGEVCTHAGLNAASPSVWESPAMDYTFRGVSYNGPLGNYYDDYTGAYAGEGVGDTPVVFTDLVAGDLGTDTYPLMGTWDAATSTIINDAPALSFVPEAVSVIEGQETEIQIMASAFPEGLSGYNLTVVIDNPTVAEIVSIEYPAWVSINNSSSMPGTSIYLKAVDGGSVVQAGAEGVVLATLTVSGKE
;
A
#
# COMPACT_ATOMS: atom_id res chain seq x y z
N MET A 1 26.95 -7.55 -46.98
CA MET A 1 26.22 -6.26 -47.10
C MET A 1 25.40 -6.15 -45.83
N ARG A 2 25.70 -5.33 -44.82
CA ARG A 2 26.25 -3.96 -44.77
C ARG A 2 27.16 -3.87 -43.53
N SER A 3 28.38 -3.40 -43.71
CA SER A 3 29.33 -3.12 -42.62
C SER A 3 29.16 -1.67 -42.14
N MET A 4 29.23 -1.43 -40.83
CA MET A 4 29.61 -0.12 -40.25
C MET A 4 30.34 -0.46 -38.94
N LYS A 5 31.66 -0.63 -38.98
CA LYS A 5 32.70 0.40 -38.82
C LYS A 5 32.64 1.11 -37.46
N ILE A 6 33.51 0.61 -36.57
CA ILE A 6 34.21 1.36 -35.52
C ILE A 6 34.64 2.72 -36.08
N VAL A 7 34.17 3.81 -35.45
CA VAL A 7 34.66 5.17 -35.65
C VAL A 7 34.80 5.80 -34.27
N GLY A 8 36.04 6.10 -33.88
CA GLY A 8 36.31 6.94 -32.72
C GLY A 8 36.02 8.41 -33.03
N LEU A 9 35.76 9.19 -31.98
CA LEU A 9 35.94 10.63 -32.03
C LEU A 9 36.43 11.14 -30.67
N LEU A 10 37.76 11.23 -30.56
CA LEU A 10 38.42 12.31 -29.85
C LEU A 10 37.88 13.64 -30.41
N LEU A 11 37.48 14.53 -29.50
CA LEU A 11 37.50 16.00 -29.54
C LEU A 11 36.26 16.48 -28.78
N LEU A 12 36.33 16.48 -27.45
CA LEU A 12 35.59 17.50 -26.70
C LEU A 12 36.49 18.74 -26.71
N VAL A 13 36.32 19.57 -27.75
CA VAL A 13 36.69 20.98 -27.66
C VAL A 13 35.72 21.56 -26.63
N SER A 14 36.07 21.50 -25.34
CA SER A 14 35.34 22.28 -24.35
C SER A 14 35.68 23.74 -24.62
N LEU A 15 34.71 24.46 -25.17
CA LEU A 15 34.77 25.90 -25.35
C LEU A 15 35.39 26.53 -24.10
N LEU A 16 36.49 27.28 -24.26
CA LEU A 16 36.70 28.43 -23.39
C LEU A 16 35.50 29.36 -23.62
N SER A 17 34.43 29.17 -22.86
CA SER A 17 33.50 30.25 -22.58
C SER A 17 34.28 31.25 -21.75
N ILE A 18 34.98 32.16 -22.44
CA ILE A 18 35.25 33.48 -21.88
C ILE A 18 33.86 34.10 -21.74
N ALA A 19 33.20 33.81 -20.62
CA ALA A 19 32.13 34.65 -20.15
C ALA A 19 32.79 36.00 -19.93
N ALA A 20 32.56 36.93 -20.87
CA ALA A 20 32.70 38.33 -20.58
C ALA A 20 31.71 38.62 -19.45
N LEU A 21 32.16 38.44 -18.21
CA LEU A 21 31.43 38.86 -17.03
C LEU A 21 31.30 40.37 -17.18
N ALA A 22 30.10 40.80 -17.53
CA ALA A 22 29.64 42.12 -17.13
C ALA A 22 29.91 42.18 -15.63
N SER A 23 30.86 43.02 -15.24
CA SER A 23 31.17 43.24 -13.83
C SER A 23 29.84 43.58 -13.15
N PRO A 24 29.39 42.79 -12.15
CA PRO A 24 28.52 43.37 -11.17
C PRO A 24 29.30 44.57 -10.63
N ALA A 25 28.65 45.71 -10.47
CA ALA A 25 29.18 46.77 -9.63
C ALA A 25 29.27 46.19 -8.20
N LEU A 26 30.36 45.46 -7.95
CA LEU A 26 30.73 44.87 -6.67
C LEU A 26 31.06 46.03 -5.73
N GLY A 27 30.70 45.84 -4.47
CA GLY A 27 31.05 46.76 -3.39
C GLY A 27 32.55 47.02 -3.34
N ALA A 28 32.91 48.03 -2.56
CA ALA A 28 34.24 48.64 -2.48
C ALA A 28 35.31 47.73 -1.82
N ASP A 29 35.49 46.51 -2.29
CA ASP A 29 36.54 45.59 -1.83
C ASP A 29 37.72 45.63 -2.82
N GLU A 30 38.94 45.76 -2.29
CA GLU A 30 40.16 45.94 -3.10
C GLU A 30 40.62 44.64 -3.78
N ILE A 31 40.19 43.49 -3.27
CA ILE A 31 40.38 42.15 -3.84
C ILE A 31 39.08 41.35 -3.74
N THR A 32 38.70 40.69 -4.83
CA THR A 32 37.50 39.85 -4.94
C THR A 32 37.81 38.56 -5.67
N ALA A 33 37.06 37.50 -5.38
CA ALA A 33 37.21 36.20 -6.03
C ALA A 33 35.84 35.59 -6.38
N ILE A 34 35.74 34.98 -7.56
CA ILE A 34 34.56 34.23 -8.01
C ILE A 34 34.98 32.82 -8.44
N ARG A 35 34.34 31.80 -7.88
CA ARG A 35 34.52 30.39 -8.20
C ARG A 35 33.45 29.88 -9.16
N SER A 36 33.87 28.99 -10.05
CA SER A 36 33.00 28.15 -10.87
C SER A 36 33.57 26.74 -10.98
N PHE A 37 32.70 25.75 -11.08
CA PHE A 37 32.99 24.37 -11.37
C PHE A 37 32.72 24.06 -12.85
N ASN A 38 33.44 23.11 -13.43
CA ASN A 38 33.08 22.59 -14.76
C ASN A 38 31.79 21.78 -14.74
N THR A 39 31.46 21.18 -13.58
CA THR A 39 30.22 20.49 -13.26
C THR A 39 29.99 20.58 -11.74
N SER A 40 28.74 20.72 -11.31
CA SER A 40 28.35 20.67 -9.89
C SER A 40 27.91 19.28 -9.44
N THR A 41 27.97 18.28 -10.32
CA THR A 41 27.62 16.88 -10.02
C THR A 41 28.64 15.94 -10.64
N ILE A 42 29.16 15.01 -9.84
CA ILE A 42 30.15 14.00 -10.21
C ILE A 42 29.79 12.65 -9.58
N ALA A 43 30.25 11.54 -10.15
CA ALA A 43 30.15 10.24 -9.49
C ALA A 43 31.23 10.10 -8.38
N SER A 44 31.00 9.20 -7.42
CA SER A 44 32.01 8.92 -6.38
C SER A 44 33.33 8.44 -7.02
N GLY A 45 34.45 9.06 -6.62
CA GLY A 45 35.78 8.81 -7.18
C GLY A 45 36.15 9.61 -8.44
N GLU A 46 35.24 10.38 -9.02
CA GLU A 46 35.57 11.33 -10.09
C GLU A 46 36.14 12.66 -9.55
N THR A 47 36.76 13.45 -10.43
CA THR A 47 37.35 14.75 -10.07
C THR A 47 36.54 15.90 -10.65
N VAL A 48 36.35 16.97 -9.89
CA VAL A 48 35.77 18.23 -10.38
C VAL A 48 36.87 19.24 -10.68
N ARG A 49 36.75 20.00 -11.77
CA ARG A 49 37.68 21.10 -12.10
C ARG A 49 37.15 22.40 -11.55
N VAL A 50 37.91 23.02 -10.66
CA VAL A 50 37.61 24.29 -10.03
C VAL A 50 38.38 25.40 -10.73
N THR A 51 37.68 26.50 -11.05
CA THR A 51 38.28 27.73 -11.55
C THR A 51 37.94 28.88 -10.61
N VAL A 52 38.96 29.55 -10.08
CA VAL A 52 38.82 30.73 -9.22
C VAL A 52 39.40 31.94 -9.95
N ASN A 53 38.56 32.92 -10.23
CA ASN A 53 38.95 34.19 -10.83
C ASN A 53 39.07 35.25 -9.75
N ILE A 54 40.28 35.72 -9.51
CA ILE A 54 40.62 36.76 -8.55
C ILE A 54 40.77 38.08 -9.30
N THR A 55 40.11 39.14 -8.83
CA THR A 55 40.20 40.49 -9.40
C THR A 55 40.55 41.52 -8.33
N THR A 56 41.44 42.44 -8.67
CA THR A 56 41.86 43.54 -7.79
C THR A 56 41.48 44.89 -8.38
N SER A 57 41.07 45.84 -7.55
CA SER A 57 40.82 47.23 -7.95
C SER A 57 41.97 48.17 -7.61
N THR A 58 42.89 47.74 -6.74
CA THR A 58 44.13 48.45 -6.39
C THR A 58 45.31 47.49 -6.42
N LEU A 59 46.53 47.99 -6.23
CA LEU A 59 47.69 47.12 -6.03
C LEU A 59 47.53 46.39 -4.69
N VAL A 60 47.52 45.06 -4.73
CA VAL A 60 47.42 44.21 -3.54
C VAL A 60 48.73 43.47 -3.32
N ASP A 61 49.41 43.81 -2.23
CA ASP A 61 50.61 43.16 -1.74
C ASP A 61 50.28 41.89 -0.94
N SER A 62 51.15 40.88 -1.08
CA SER A 62 51.05 39.59 -0.39
C SER A 62 49.66 38.92 -0.48
N PRO A 63 49.06 38.77 -1.68
CA PRO A 63 47.74 38.18 -1.77
C PRO A 63 47.76 36.68 -1.48
N ALA A 64 46.69 36.16 -0.90
CA ALA A 64 46.51 34.74 -0.61
C ALA A 64 45.05 34.33 -0.84
N LEU A 65 44.85 33.08 -1.26
CA LEU A 65 43.55 32.43 -1.40
C LEU A 65 43.56 31.23 -0.47
N ASP A 66 42.75 31.28 0.57
CA ASP A 66 42.52 30.21 1.53
C ASP A 66 41.27 29.43 1.09
N GLU A 67 41.43 28.14 0.81
CA GLU A 67 40.34 27.26 0.36
C GLU A 67 39.95 26.30 1.48
N ASP A 68 38.70 26.40 1.94
CA ASP A 68 38.10 25.49 2.91
C ASP A 68 37.63 24.22 2.20
N ILE A 69 38.59 23.33 1.91
CA ILE A 69 38.35 22.04 1.25
C ILE A 69 37.87 20.99 2.27
N PRO A 70 36.84 20.18 1.95
CA PRO A 70 36.40 19.08 2.81
C PRO A 70 37.53 18.12 3.20
N ALA A 71 37.47 17.62 4.43
CA ALA A 71 38.53 16.76 4.98
C ALA A 71 38.72 15.49 4.14
N GLY A 72 39.97 15.16 3.82
CA GLY A 72 40.33 13.96 3.04
C GLY A 72 40.30 14.14 1.52
N TRP A 73 39.76 15.25 1.02
CA TRP A 73 39.80 15.57 -0.41
C TRP A 73 41.20 16.01 -0.82
N THR A 74 41.56 15.77 -2.08
CA THR A 74 42.88 16.11 -2.60
C THR A 74 42.79 17.16 -3.71
N VAL A 75 43.69 18.15 -3.64
CA VAL A 75 43.85 19.22 -4.63
C VAL A 75 45.02 18.89 -5.54
N THR A 76 44.79 18.89 -6.85
CA THR A 76 45.81 18.74 -7.88
C THR A 76 45.89 20.02 -8.72
N GLU A 77 47.04 20.68 -8.69
CA GLU A 77 47.27 21.92 -9.45
C GLU A 77 47.15 21.68 -10.96
N VAL A 78 46.38 22.53 -11.65
CA VAL A 78 46.25 22.54 -13.12
C VAL A 78 46.90 23.80 -13.71
N ASN A 79 46.61 24.97 -13.14
CA ASN A 79 47.23 26.24 -13.48
C ASN A 79 47.22 27.17 -12.26
N SER A 80 48.38 27.47 -11.71
CA SER A 80 48.53 28.37 -10.56
C SER A 80 48.67 29.85 -10.92
N ALA A 81 48.83 30.20 -12.19
CA ALA A 81 49.11 31.58 -12.63
C ALA A 81 50.28 32.25 -11.85
N GLY A 82 51.28 31.46 -11.42
CA GLY A 82 52.45 31.94 -10.67
C GLY A 82 52.26 32.02 -9.15
N TRP A 83 51.12 31.57 -8.63
CA TRP A 83 50.89 31.40 -7.19
C TRP A 83 51.47 30.07 -6.70
N ALA A 84 51.91 30.00 -5.45
CA ALA A 84 52.45 28.78 -4.85
C ALA A 84 51.39 28.09 -4.00
N TYR A 85 51.11 26.81 -4.26
CA TYR A 85 50.17 26.03 -3.46
C TYR A 85 50.81 25.46 -2.18
N ASN A 86 50.13 25.62 -1.05
CA ASN A 86 50.47 25.07 0.24
C ASN A 86 49.45 23.98 0.65
N ALA A 87 49.79 22.74 0.38
CA ALA A 87 48.93 21.58 0.67
C ALA A 87 48.68 21.29 2.16
N VAL A 88 49.37 21.97 3.09
CA VAL A 88 49.13 21.77 4.55
C VAL A 88 47.84 22.45 4.98
N ASN A 89 47.52 23.59 4.38
CA ASN A 89 46.38 24.42 4.74
C ASN A 89 45.38 24.60 3.59
N ASN A 90 45.72 24.13 2.37
CA ASN A 90 45.01 24.39 1.12
C ASN A 90 45.06 25.88 0.67
N ASP A 91 46.15 26.58 1.01
CA ASP A 91 46.34 27.99 0.63
C ASP A 91 47.06 28.11 -0.72
N TRP A 92 46.68 29.10 -1.52
CA TRP A 92 47.48 29.60 -2.63
C TRP A 92 48.12 30.93 -2.23
N LEU A 93 49.45 31.01 -2.30
CA LEU A 93 50.22 32.20 -1.96
C LEU A 93 50.64 32.96 -3.22
N GLY A 94 50.24 34.22 -3.32
CA GLY A 94 50.55 35.08 -4.45
C GLY A 94 52.02 35.48 -4.55
N PRO A 95 52.43 36.02 -5.71
CA PRO A 95 53.82 36.38 -5.97
C PRO A 95 54.28 37.56 -5.11
N MET A 96 55.58 37.60 -4.77
CA MET A 96 56.20 38.66 -3.94
C MET A 96 56.06 40.09 -4.52
N GLY A 97 55.73 40.24 -5.80
CA GLY A 97 55.50 41.54 -6.44
C GLY A 97 54.07 42.07 -6.31
N GLY A 98 53.20 41.37 -5.57
CA GLY A 98 51.78 41.69 -5.46
C GLY A 98 51.00 41.40 -6.76
N VAL A 99 49.70 41.66 -6.71
CA VAL A 99 48.81 41.63 -7.87
C VAL A 99 48.49 43.08 -8.25
N PRO A 100 48.81 43.53 -9.49
CA PRO A 100 48.61 44.91 -9.92
C PRO A 100 47.17 45.40 -9.79
N ALA A 101 46.98 46.72 -9.72
CA ALA A 101 45.65 47.32 -9.82
C ALA A 101 44.97 46.96 -11.15
N ASP A 102 43.64 46.84 -11.11
CA ASP A 102 42.78 46.55 -12.26
C ASP A 102 43.18 45.28 -13.03
N SER A 103 43.65 44.25 -12.32
CA SER A 103 44.10 43.00 -12.91
C SER A 103 43.26 41.80 -12.47
N ALA A 104 43.30 40.75 -13.29
CA ALA A 104 42.62 39.49 -13.04
C ALA A 104 43.62 38.33 -13.08
N VAL A 105 43.52 37.42 -12.12
CA VAL A 105 44.31 36.19 -12.02
C VAL A 105 43.35 35.01 -11.99
N THR A 106 43.65 33.96 -12.74
CA THR A 106 42.84 32.74 -12.76
C THR A 106 43.64 31.57 -12.25
N ILE A 107 43.20 30.97 -11.14
CA ILE A 107 43.73 29.73 -10.59
C ILE A 107 42.80 28.59 -11.01
N VAL A 108 43.37 27.48 -11.48
CA VAL A 108 42.64 26.26 -11.87
C VAL A 108 43.26 25.07 -11.16
N TYR A 109 42.42 24.25 -10.54
CA TYR A 109 42.83 22.99 -9.91
C TYR A 109 41.75 21.93 -10.04
N ASP A 110 42.17 20.67 -9.99
CA ASP A 110 41.28 19.52 -9.91
C ASP A 110 41.13 19.12 -8.45
N LEU A 111 39.89 18.87 -8.04
CA LEU A 111 39.52 18.49 -6.70
C LEU A 111 38.96 17.06 -6.73
N THR A 112 39.57 16.16 -5.96
CA THR A 112 39.20 14.73 -5.91
C THR A 112 38.62 14.42 -4.53
N PRO A 113 37.35 13.99 -4.43
CA PRO A 113 36.74 13.56 -3.17
C PRO A 113 37.46 12.39 -2.51
N ALA A 114 37.26 12.20 -1.20
CA ALA A 114 37.72 10.99 -0.55
C ALA A 114 36.87 9.79 -1.02
N SER A 115 37.47 8.59 -1.02
CA SER A 115 36.75 7.36 -1.35
C SER A 115 35.57 7.17 -0.38
N GLY A 116 34.36 6.99 -0.92
CA GLY A 116 33.15 6.76 -0.13
C GLY A 116 32.36 8.02 0.24
N ASP A 117 32.81 9.21 -0.17
CA ASP A 117 31.99 10.43 -0.04
C ASP A 117 30.77 10.38 -0.97
N ILE A 118 29.58 10.67 -0.43
CA ILE A 118 28.30 10.72 -1.14
C ILE A 118 27.45 11.85 -0.55
N GLY A 119 26.72 12.56 -1.41
CA GLY A 119 25.88 13.69 -1.03
C GLY A 119 26.46 15.05 -1.40
N THR A 120 25.98 16.10 -0.76
CA THR A 120 26.36 17.48 -1.09
C THR A 120 27.47 17.98 -0.18
N TYR A 121 28.57 18.43 -0.76
CA TYR A 121 29.71 18.99 -0.06
C TYR A 121 29.94 20.44 -0.50
N SER A 122 30.13 21.32 0.48
CA SER A 122 30.42 22.73 0.21
C SER A 122 31.92 22.98 0.26
N VAL A 123 32.43 23.68 -0.75
CA VAL A 123 33.75 24.29 -0.78
C VAL A 123 33.56 25.77 -0.47
N ALA A 124 34.24 26.26 0.57
CA ALA A 124 34.27 27.67 0.92
C ALA A 124 35.68 28.23 0.70
N GLY A 125 35.86 29.54 0.86
CA GLY A 125 37.20 30.12 0.75
C GLY A 125 37.19 31.63 0.94
N THR A 126 38.37 32.18 1.22
CA THR A 126 38.60 33.61 1.41
C THR A 126 39.81 34.04 0.60
N VAL A 127 39.69 35.14 -0.15
CA VAL A 127 40.84 35.81 -0.75
C VAL A 127 41.23 37.00 0.11
N SER A 128 42.52 37.21 0.34
CA SER A 128 43.05 38.26 1.21
C SER A 128 44.35 38.87 0.68
N GLY A 129 44.74 40.01 1.23
CA GLY A 129 46.01 40.67 0.98
C GLY A 129 46.12 41.98 1.76
N ALA A 130 47.07 42.83 1.40
CA ALA A 130 47.18 44.18 1.94
C ALA A 130 47.35 45.21 0.81
N TYR A 131 46.76 46.40 0.95
CA TYR A 131 46.94 47.49 -0.01
C TYR A 131 47.46 48.74 0.69
N ASP A 132 48.13 49.64 -0.04
CA ASP A 132 48.66 50.86 0.54
C ASP A 132 47.59 51.94 0.65
N VAL A 133 47.45 52.53 1.84
CA VAL A 133 46.70 53.78 2.04
C VAL A 133 47.76 54.83 2.21
N GLU A 134 47.67 55.97 1.49
CA GLU A 134 48.62 57.10 1.58
C GLU A 134 48.74 57.66 3.02
N ILE A 135 49.44 56.96 3.90
CA ILE A 135 49.75 57.33 5.27
C ILE A 135 51.23 57.00 5.48
N ASN A 136 52.00 57.98 5.96
CA ASN A 136 53.45 57.85 6.11
C ASN A 136 53.79 57.56 7.59
N PRO A 137 54.42 56.42 7.94
CA PRO A 137 54.91 55.34 7.07
C PRO A 137 53.80 54.37 6.64
N PRO A 138 53.90 53.76 5.45
CA PRO A 138 52.88 52.86 4.92
C PRO A 138 52.83 51.58 5.76
N LEU A 139 51.73 51.38 6.48
CA LEU A 139 51.28 50.05 6.86
C LEU A 139 50.22 49.65 5.84
N GLY A 140 50.46 48.54 5.15
CA GLY A 140 49.45 47.95 4.27
C GLY A 140 48.17 47.70 5.05
N THR A 141 47.06 48.25 4.57
CA THR A 141 45.73 48.02 5.16
C THR A 141 45.27 46.64 4.69
N PRO A 142 44.92 45.72 5.60
CA PRO A 142 44.46 44.40 5.21
C PRO A 142 43.11 44.51 4.49
N THR A 143 42.96 43.71 3.44
CA THR A 143 41.72 43.56 2.68
C THR A 143 41.44 42.08 2.48
N SER A 144 40.16 41.69 2.49
CA SER A 144 39.74 40.31 2.29
C SER A 144 38.30 40.25 1.85
N SER A 145 37.96 39.25 1.04
CA SER A 145 36.58 38.93 0.67
C SER A 145 36.37 37.42 0.59
N THR A 146 35.15 36.98 0.90
CA THR A 146 34.75 35.59 0.70
C THR A 146 34.69 35.29 -0.79
N VAL A 147 35.15 34.11 -1.19
CA VAL A 147 35.03 33.64 -2.58
C VAL A 147 33.56 33.45 -2.91
N ALA A 148 33.04 34.25 -3.86
CA ALA A 148 31.67 34.17 -4.33
C ALA A 148 31.53 33.13 -5.45
N GLY A 149 30.30 32.86 -5.89
CA GLY A 149 30.03 31.93 -6.99
C GLY A 149 29.55 30.57 -6.51
N GLU A 150 29.95 29.50 -7.20
CA GLU A 150 29.51 28.13 -6.89
C GLU A 150 30.25 27.57 -5.67
N THR A 151 29.49 26.97 -4.75
CA THR A 151 30.01 26.42 -3.49
C THR A 151 29.80 24.92 -3.37
N ASP A 152 28.72 24.38 -3.95
CA ASP A 152 28.28 23.03 -3.66
C ASP A 152 28.61 22.06 -4.80
N ILE A 153 29.18 20.91 -4.44
CA ILE A 153 29.44 19.76 -5.32
C ILE A 153 28.60 18.60 -4.82
N ILE A 154 27.81 18.00 -5.72
CA ILE A 154 26.99 16.84 -5.45
C ILE A 154 27.75 15.61 -5.92
N ILE A 155 28.01 14.67 -5.02
CA ILE A 155 28.56 13.36 -5.36
C ILE A 155 27.39 12.37 -5.44
N GLY A 156 27.08 11.96 -6.67
CA GLY A 156 25.98 11.04 -6.99
C GLY A 156 26.41 9.58 -6.98
N SER A 157 25.40 8.70 -6.97
CA SER A 157 25.56 7.24 -7.06
C SER A 157 25.82 6.75 -8.48
N ASN A 158 26.38 5.55 -8.62
CA ASN A 158 26.68 4.93 -9.91
C ASN A 158 25.51 4.11 -10.45
N SER A 159 25.36 4.11 -11.77
CA SER A 159 24.55 3.13 -12.50
C SER A 159 25.46 2.04 -13.06
N ILE A 160 25.26 0.81 -12.61
CA ILE A 160 26.07 -0.35 -12.99
C ILE A 160 25.19 -1.28 -13.82
N HIS A 161 25.65 -1.70 -14.99
CA HIS A 161 24.93 -2.64 -15.84
C HIS A 161 25.61 -4.00 -15.80
N VAL A 162 24.82 -5.05 -15.60
CA VAL A 162 25.28 -6.44 -15.53
C VAL A 162 24.58 -7.25 -16.61
N TYR A 163 25.33 -7.92 -17.46
CA TYR A 163 24.84 -8.74 -18.57
C TYR A 163 25.05 -10.23 -18.31
N ASP A 164 24.32 -11.08 -19.05
CA ASP A 164 24.42 -12.54 -18.90
C ASP A 164 25.86 -13.05 -18.99
N GLY A 165 26.21 -13.95 -18.06
CA GLY A 165 27.57 -14.50 -17.91
C GLY A 165 28.55 -13.63 -17.10
N GLU A 166 28.17 -12.42 -16.68
CA GLU A 166 28.94 -11.62 -15.73
C GLU A 166 28.69 -12.06 -14.28
N ASP A 167 29.68 -11.80 -13.41
CA ASP A 167 29.62 -12.16 -11.99
C ASP A 167 28.81 -11.13 -11.21
N LEU A 168 27.49 -11.35 -11.11
CA LEU A 168 26.57 -10.47 -10.38
C LEU A 168 26.95 -10.35 -8.90
N LEU A 169 27.45 -11.42 -8.27
CA LEU A 169 27.82 -11.38 -6.86
C LEU A 169 29.03 -10.48 -6.64
N ALA A 170 30.03 -10.53 -7.51
CA ALA A 170 31.17 -9.61 -7.47
C ALA A 170 30.72 -8.15 -7.63
N VAL A 171 29.73 -7.88 -8.50
CA VAL A 171 29.15 -6.54 -8.67
C VAL A 171 28.41 -6.09 -7.41
N ILE A 172 27.55 -6.93 -6.83
CA ILE A 172 26.85 -6.64 -5.57
C ILE A 172 27.84 -6.36 -4.44
N ASN A 173 28.90 -7.15 -4.33
CA ASN A 173 29.94 -6.97 -3.31
C ASN A 173 30.71 -5.65 -3.48
N ALA A 174 30.93 -5.21 -4.72
CA ALA A 174 31.64 -3.97 -5.03
C ALA A 174 30.74 -2.71 -5.01
N ALA A 175 29.42 -2.87 -4.98
CA ALA A 175 28.48 -1.75 -4.97
C ALA A 175 28.66 -0.86 -3.73
N MET A 176 28.57 0.45 -3.95
CA MET A 176 28.62 1.50 -2.94
C MET A 176 27.21 1.94 -2.54
N ASP A 177 27.12 2.71 -1.46
CA ASP A 177 25.86 3.31 -1.01
C ASP A 177 25.24 4.19 -2.12
N GLY A 178 23.92 4.14 -2.28
CA GLY A 178 23.16 4.79 -3.34
C GLY A 178 23.21 4.14 -4.73
N ASP A 179 24.10 3.18 -5.01
CA ASP A 179 24.26 2.61 -6.36
C ASP A 179 22.98 1.95 -6.89
N THR A 180 22.86 1.89 -8.22
CA THR A 180 21.79 1.15 -8.91
C THR A 180 22.41 0.14 -9.87
N ILE A 181 22.12 -1.14 -9.64
CA ILE A 181 22.57 -2.27 -10.44
C ILE A 181 21.42 -2.67 -11.37
N TYR A 182 21.57 -2.40 -12.65
CA TYR A 182 20.68 -2.87 -13.71
C TYR A 182 21.13 -4.26 -14.17
N VAL A 183 20.27 -5.25 -13.98
CA VAL A 183 20.53 -6.64 -14.36
C VAL A 183 19.71 -6.94 -15.61
N HIS A 184 20.39 -7.27 -16.70
CA HIS A 184 19.72 -7.55 -17.96
C HIS A 184 19.26 -9.01 -18.06
N GLU A 185 18.48 -9.32 -19.09
CA GLU A 185 18.02 -10.69 -19.37
C GLU A 185 19.13 -11.74 -19.21
N GLY A 186 18.92 -12.72 -18.34
CA GLY A 186 19.94 -13.71 -17.99
C GLY A 186 19.62 -14.56 -16.76
N TYR A 187 20.46 -15.58 -16.55
CA TYR A 187 20.43 -16.43 -15.36
C TYR A 187 21.73 -16.23 -14.57
N TYR A 188 21.61 -15.67 -13.38
CA TYR A 188 22.73 -15.28 -12.54
C TYR A 188 22.84 -16.21 -11.34
N ASP A 189 23.75 -17.18 -11.43
CA ASP A 189 24.04 -18.09 -10.34
C ASP A 189 25.14 -17.51 -9.43
N CYS A 190 24.74 -17.02 -8.27
CA CYS A 190 25.67 -16.48 -7.28
C CYS A 190 26.42 -17.60 -6.54
N GLY A 191 25.94 -18.85 -6.57
CA GLY A 191 26.63 -20.02 -5.98
C GLY A 191 26.82 -20.01 -4.45
N GLU A 192 26.55 -18.89 -3.78
CA GLU A 192 26.66 -18.70 -2.34
C GLU A 192 25.61 -17.69 -1.83
N MET A 193 25.62 -17.43 -0.51
CA MET A 193 24.74 -16.46 0.13
C MET A 193 25.09 -15.03 -0.30
N ILE A 194 24.08 -14.20 -0.55
CA ILE A 194 24.25 -12.79 -0.90
C ILE A 194 24.14 -11.94 0.38
N TYR A 195 25.18 -11.18 0.71
CA TYR A 195 25.23 -10.29 1.89
C TYR A 195 25.13 -8.82 1.46
N LEU A 196 24.23 -8.07 2.10
CA LEU A 196 23.96 -6.66 1.76
C LEU A 196 24.55 -5.63 2.73
N GLU A 197 25.46 -6.04 3.63
CA GLU A 197 25.91 -5.26 4.80
C GLU A 197 26.54 -3.89 4.46
N GLY A 198 26.18 -2.87 5.26
CA GLY A 198 26.87 -1.57 5.33
C GLY A 198 26.63 -0.60 4.16
N LYS A 199 25.54 -0.78 3.41
CA LYS A 199 25.21 0.02 2.21
C LYS A 199 23.70 0.06 1.95
N SER A 200 23.27 0.99 1.13
CA SER A 200 21.93 1.08 0.54
C SER A 200 22.09 1.04 -0.97
N PHE A 201 21.37 0.21 -1.70
CA PHE A 201 21.45 0.21 -3.17
C PHE A 201 20.22 -0.45 -3.80
N SER A 202 20.11 -0.33 -5.11
CA SER A 202 18.99 -0.89 -5.88
C SER A 202 19.48 -1.98 -6.84
N ILE A 203 18.70 -3.05 -7.00
CA ILE A 203 18.84 -4.05 -8.06
C ILE A 203 17.56 -4.03 -8.90
N ILE A 204 17.69 -3.72 -10.18
CA ILE A 204 16.56 -3.55 -11.11
C ILE A 204 16.78 -4.44 -12.32
N GLY A 205 15.87 -5.39 -12.55
CA GLY A 205 15.89 -6.28 -13.70
C GLY A 205 15.16 -5.73 -14.92
N ASP A 206 15.41 -6.33 -16.09
CA ASP A 206 14.63 -6.07 -17.32
C ASP A 206 13.17 -6.59 -17.24
N GLY A 207 12.88 -7.51 -16.31
CA GLY A 207 11.57 -8.14 -16.14
C GLY A 207 11.68 -9.42 -15.30
N PRO A 208 10.70 -9.73 -14.43
CA PRO A 208 10.77 -10.93 -13.59
C PRO A 208 10.81 -12.22 -14.43
N GLU A 209 10.25 -12.23 -15.63
CA GLU A 209 10.32 -13.34 -16.58
C GLU A 209 11.65 -13.44 -17.35
N LEU A 210 12.48 -12.40 -17.30
CA LEU A 210 13.73 -12.27 -18.07
C LEU A 210 14.98 -12.43 -17.18
N VAL A 211 14.89 -12.04 -15.91
CA VAL A 211 16.01 -12.02 -14.97
C VAL A 211 15.77 -12.98 -13.84
N SER A 212 16.62 -14.00 -13.75
CA SER A 212 16.63 -14.96 -12.63
C SER A 212 17.93 -14.86 -11.86
N ILE A 213 17.83 -14.53 -10.57
CA ILE A 213 18.96 -14.53 -9.64
C ILE A 213 18.83 -15.73 -8.73
N ASN A 214 19.84 -16.59 -8.74
CA ASN A 214 19.90 -17.81 -7.98
C ASN A 214 20.97 -17.68 -6.88
N SER A 215 20.60 -17.96 -5.64
CA SER A 215 21.54 -18.10 -4.51
C SER A 215 21.36 -19.46 -3.88
N MET A 216 22.45 -20.12 -3.47
CA MET A 216 22.38 -21.45 -2.84
C MET A 216 21.79 -21.46 -1.43
N LEU A 217 21.79 -20.32 -0.72
CA LEU A 217 21.38 -20.26 0.69
C LEU A 217 20.33 -19.17 0.96
N GLY A 218 20.36 -18.07 0.21
CA GLY A 218 19.50 -16.93 0.45
C GLY A 218 20.18 -15.59 0.19
N MET A 219 19.40 -14.53 0.30
CA MET A 219 19.89 -13.16 0.35
C MET A 219 19.55 -12.57 1.72
N ILE A 220 20.58 -12.08 2.41
CA ILE A 220 20.46 -11.69 3.82
C ILE A 220 21.05 -10.31 4.11
N LEU A 221 20.36 -9.62 5.02
CA LEU A 221 20.90 -8.49 5.76
C LEU A 221 20.49 -8.64 7.22
N LEU A 222 21.49 -8.54 8.12
CA LEU A 222 21.33 -8.73 9.56
C LEU A 222 21.48 -7.42 10.36
N ASP A 223 21.68 -6.30 9.68
CA ASP A 223 21.86 -4.97 10.27
C ASP A 223 20.64 -4.11 9.96
N GLU A 224 20.07 -3.39 10.93
CA GLU A 224 18.83 -2.62 10.74
C GLU A 224 19.03 -1.32 9.93
N ASP A 225 20.23 -1.10 9.41
CA ASP A 225 20.61 0.08 8.63
C ASP A 225 20.51 -0.17 7.10
N GLY A 226 20.24 0.92 6.36
CA GLY A 226 20.23 0.91 4.90
C GLY A 226 18.85 0.79 4.25
N GLN A 227 18.79 1.12 2.96
CA GLN A 227 17.58 1.03 2.13
C GLN A 227 17.85 0.23 0.86
N PHE A 228 16.98 -0.71 0.54
CA PHE A 228 17.17 -1.59 -0.62
C PHE A 228 15.95 -1.61 -1.51
N THR A 229 16.20 -1.55 -2.82
CA THR A 229 15.15 -1.71 -3.83
C THR A 229 15.45 -2.91 -4.70
N PHE A 230 14.44 -3.76 -4.86
CA PHE A 230 14.46 -4.90 -5.76
C PHE A 230 13.26 -4.79 -6.68
N GLU A 231 13.51 -4.70 -7.98
CA GLU A 231 12.46 -4.52 -8.97
C GLU A 231 12.66 -5.43 -10.18
N ASN A 232 11.57 -5.98 -10.73
CA ASN A 232 11.57 -6.68 -12.01
C ASN A 232 12.53 -7.89 -12.08
N ILE A 233 12.60 -8.66 -11.01
CA ILE A 233 13.49 -9.84 -10.90
C ILE A 233 12.78 -11.05 -10.34
N THR A 234 13.27 -12.23 -10.72
CA THR A 234 12.93 -13.50 -10.05
C THR A 234 14.10 -13.95 -9.16
N LEU A 235 13.80 -14.24 -7.89
CA LEU A 235 14.72 -14.80 -6.91
C LEU A 235 14.44 -16.30 -6.75
N LEU A 236 15.40 -17.15 -7.12
CA LEU A 236 15.28 -18.61 -7.14
C LEU A 236 16.13 -19.29 -6.05
N HIS A 237 15.67 -20.48 -5.63
CA HIS A 237 16.35 -21.42 -4.72
C HIS A 237 16.89 -20.81 -3.42
N MET A 238 16.13 -19.91 -2.81
CA MET A 238 16.44 -19.31 -1.51
C MET A 238 16.12 -20.26 -0.33
N GLU A 239 16.57 -21.52 -0.40
CA GLU A 239 16.00 -22.67 0.32
C GLU A 239 16.19 -22.68 1.86
N ASP A 240 17.25 -22.05 2.39
CA ASP A 240 17.53 -22.08 3.84
C ASP A 240 17.17 -20.78 4.56
N TYR A 241 17.48 -19.62 3.95
CA TYR A 241 17.31 -18.30 4.58
C TYR A 241 16.35 -17.37 3.84
N GLY A 242 15.85 -17.76 2.66
CA GLY A 242 14.93 -16.93 1.89
C GLY A 242 15.54 -15.60 1.42
N PHE A 243 14.65 -14.66 1.18
CA PHE A 243 14.90 -13.23 1.13
C PHE A 243 14.70 -12.66 2.55
N SER A 244 15.77 -12.53 3.33
CA SER A 244 15.70 -12.10 4.73
C SER A 244 16.45 -10.79 4.94
N ILE A 245 15.77 -9.66 4.80
CA ILE A 245 16.37 -8.32 4.88
C ILE A 245 15.83 -7.58 6.09
N GLN A 246 16.66 -7.46 7.13
CA GLN A 246 16.47 -6.47 8.18
C GLN A 246 17.06 -5.16 7.64
N ALA A 247 16.26 -4.11 7.43
CA ALA A 247 16.73 -2.82 6.91
C ALA A 247 15.80 -1.70 7.38
N THR A 248 16.21 -0.44 7.26
CA THR A 248 15.29 0.68 7.58
C THR A 248 14.07 0.67 6.65
N GLN A 249 14.27 0.27 5.39
CA GLN A 249 13.21 0.11 4.39
C GLN A 249 13.65 -0.84 3.28
N THR A 250 12.80 -1.80 2.95
CA THR A 250 12.94 -2.63 1.76
C THR A 250 11.81 -2.33 0.78
N TYR A 251 12.12 -2.23 -0.51
CA TYR A 251 11.15 -2.13 -1.60
C TYR A 251 11.26 -3.38 -2.47
N LEU A 252 10.13 -4.06 -2.69
CA LEU A 252 10.05 -5.25 -3.52
C LEU A 252 8.89 -5.08 -4.52
N ASN A 253 9.22 -4.84 -5.79
CA ASN A 253 8.23 -4.43 -6.79
C ASN A 253 8.30 -5.32 -8.03
N ASN A 254 7.16 -5.91 -8.42
CA ASN A 254 7.06 -6.75 -9.61
C ASN A 254 8.11 -7.89 -9.62
N CYS A 255 8.22 -8.60 -8.49
CA CYS A 255 9.19 -9.67 -8.29
C CYS A 255 8.51 -11.03 -8.12
N VAL A 256 9.26 -12.09 -8.40
CA VAL A 256 8.92 -13.45 -7.97
C VAL A 256 9.95 -13.86 -6.92
N ALA A 257 9.51 -14.29 -5.74
CA ALA A 257 10.43 -14.70 -4.68
C ALA A 257 9.85 -15.83 -3.83
N GLY A 258 10.74 -16.64 -3.23
CA GLY A 258 10.42 -17.55 -2.14
C GLY A 258 10.86 -16.95 -0.81
N ASP A 259 10.04 -17.13 0.23
CA ASP A 259 10.32 -16.78 1.62
C ASP A 259 10.83 -15.34 1.82
N VAL A 260 9.91 -14.39 1.92
CA VAL A 260 10.22 -12.98 2.19
C VAL A 260 10.10 -12.70 3.68
N SER A 261 11.18 -12.27 4.32
CA SER A 261 11.22 -11.91 5.74
C SER A 261 11.90 -10.55 5.91
N THR A 262 11.16 -9.53 6.36
CA THR A 262 11.70 -8.17 6.50
C THR A 262 11.03 -7.41 7.63
N ASN A 263 11.76 -6.57 8.35
CA ASN A 263 11.19 -5.69 9.38
C ASN A 263 10.29 -4.58 8.81
N ASN A 264 10.67 -3.90 7.73
CA ASN A 264 9.86 -2.83 7.13
C ASN A 264 9.89 -2.90 5.59
N ILE A 265 8.72 -3.09 4.98
CA ILE A 265 8.62 -3.35 3.53
C ILE A 265 7.58 -2.50 2.81
N SER A 266 7.85 -2.19 1.55
CA SER A 266 6.85 -1.80 0.56
C SER A 266 6.89 -2.87 -0.54
N MET A 267 5.93 -3.79 -0.52
CA MET A 267 5.85 -4.91 -1.45
C MET A 267 4.63 -4.79 -2.35
N GLU A 268 4.85 -4.74 -3.67
CA GLU A 268 3.78 -4.58 -4.64
C GLU A 268 3.95 -5.44 -5.90
N ASN A 269 2.83 -5.97 -6.41
CA ASN A 269 2.76 -6.73 -7.66
C ASN A 269 3.68 -7.96 -7.70
N CYS A 270 3.96 -8.57 -6.55
CA CYS A 270 4.84 -9.72 -6.43
C CYS A 270 4.08 -11.04 -6.39
N ASN A 271 4.77 -12.11 -6.80
CA ASN A 271 4.32 -13.49 -6.63
C ASN A 271 5.24 -14.21 -5.64
N ILE A 272 4.71 -14.51 -4.45
CA ILE A 272 5.47 -15.13 -3.37
C ILE A 272 5.03 -16.58 -3.20
N THR A 273 5.93 -17.53 -3.46
CA THR A 273 5.59 -18.96 -3.54
C THR A 273 5.51 -19.67 -2.18
N ASN A 274 6.15 -19.11 -1.16
CA ASN A 274 6.19 -19.70 0.19
C ASN A 274 5.62 -18.69 1.21
N ARG A 275 6.43 -18.19 2.13
CA ARG A 275 5.98 -17.35 3.24
C ARG A 275 6.35 -15.89 3.08
N VAL A 276 5.49 -15.00 3.55
CA VAL A 276 5.80 -13.57 3.82
C VAL A 276 5.78 -13.38 5.34
N SER A 277 6.86 -12.87 5.92
CA SER A 277 7.04 -12.60 7.36
C SER A 277 7.47 -11.16 7.58
N VAL A 278 6.56 -10.29 8.03
CA VAL A 278 6.84 -8.84 8.10
C VAL A 278 6.32 -8.19 9.38
N ASP A 279 7.02 -7.15 9.85
CA ASP A 279 6.64 -6.42 11.08
C ASP A 279 5.95 -5.08 10.80
N ALA A 280 6.30 -4.42 9.70
CA ALA A 280 5.82 -3.09 9.35
C ALA A 280 5.83 -2.86 7.84
N GLY A 281 5.08 -1.84 7.41
CA GLY A 281 5.04 -1.36 6.05
C GLY A 281 3.75 -1.72 5.32
N VAL A 282 3.84 -1.91 4.00
CA VAL A 282 2.69 -2.14 3.11
C VAL A 282 2.96 -3.34 2.21
N VAL A 283 2.03 -4.29 2.23
CA VAL A 283 2.01 -5.49 1.39
C VAL A 283 0.74 -5.43 0.55
N ARG A 284 0.86 -5.12 -0.74
CA ARG A 284 -0.32 -4.91 -1.60
C ARG A 284 -0.26 -5.47 -3.00
N ASN A 285 -1.42 -5.81 -3.57
CA ASN A 285 -1.54 -6.25 -4.96
C ASN A 285 -0.67 -7.48 -5.29
N ASN A 286 -0.44 -8.37 -4.31
CA ASN A 286 0.41 -9.55 -4.49
C ASN A 286 -0.42 -10.82 -4.62
N VAL A 287 0.20 -11.84 -5.22
CA VAL A 287 -0.23 -13.24 -5.10
C VAL A 287 0.70 -13.89 -4.09
N ILE A 288 0.15 -14.34 -2.98
CA ILE A 288 0.92 -14.87 -1.85
C ILE A 288 0.43 -16.29 -1.59
N HIS A 289 1.37 -17.21 -1.38
CA HIS A 289 1.04 -18.53 -0.90
C HIS A 289 0.65 -18.47 0.58
N GLU A 290 1.60 -18.15 1.45
CA GLU A 290 1.42 -18.05 2.91
C GLU A 290 1.86 -16.67 3.43
N ILE A 291 1.11 -16.10 4.39
CA ILE A 291 1.48 -14.85 5.06
C ILE A 291 1.39 -15.01 6.57
N ASP A 292 2.49 -14.71 7.24
CA ASP A 292 2.57 -14.58 8.68
C ASP A 292 2.98 -13.16 9.03
N ALA A 293 2.24 -12.50 9.90
CA ALA A 293 2.64 -11.22 10.46
C ALA A 293 2.61 -11.34 11.98
N ASN A 294 3.78 -11.19 12.60
CA ASN A 294 3.88 -11.14 14.04
C ASN A 294 4.54 -9.82 14.43
N ILE A 295 3.72 -8.78 14.58
CA ILE A 295 4.17 -7.48 15.05
C ILE A 295 4.41 -7.61 16.56
N VAL A 296 5.62 -8.02 16.91
CA VAL A 296 6.07 -8.15 18.31
C VAL A 296 6.56 -6.80 18.83
N GLU A 297 6.42 -6.59 20.14
CA GLU A 297 6.93 -5.43 20.88
C GLU A 297 8.28 -4.95 20.34
N PRO A 298 8.38 -3.68 19.95
CA PRO A 298 9.66 -3.01 19.91
C PRO A 298 10.25 -2.91 21.33
N ASP A 299 11.57 -2.93 21.47
CA ASP A 299 12.23 -2.58 22.75
C ASP A 299 11.69 -1.24 23.29
N VAL A 300 11.65 -1.09 24.61
CA VAL A 300 11.14 0.13 25.29
C VAL A 300 11.81 1.37 24.72
N GLY A 301 11.05 2.21 24.01
CA GLY A 301 11.52 3.47 23.42
C GLY A 301 11.57 3.51 21.89
N VAL A 302 11.19 2.43 21.19
CA VAL A 302 11.08 2.39 19.73
C VAL A 302 9.67 2.84 19.29
N PRO A 303 9.50 3.54 18.15
CA PRO A 303 8.21 3.99 17.65
C PRO A 303 7.23 2.84 17.37
N SER A 304 5.92 3.13 17.44
CA SER A 304 4.90 2.16 17.05
C SER A 304 5.01 1.75 15.58
N LYS A 305 4.71 0.50 15.29
CA LYS A 305 4.73 -0.08 13.94
C LYS A 305 3.34 -0.03 13.32
N THR A 306 3.27 0.07 12.00
CA THR A 306 2.03 -0.10 11.24
C THR A 306 2.28 -1.04 10.08
N LEU A 307 1.42 -2.04 9.94
CA LEU A 307 1.43 -2.96 8.82
C LEU A 307 0.07 -2.93 8.13
N VAL A 308 0.10 -2.72 6.81
CA VAL A 308 -1.09 -2.78 5.95
C VAL A 308 -0.92 -3.92 4.96
N ILE A 309 -1.84 -4.88 4.99
CA ILE A 309 -1.92 -5.99 4.04
C ILE A 309 -3.20 -5.79 3.24
N GLU A 310 -3.10 -5.38 1.99
CA GLU A 310 -4.26 -5.02 1.18
C GLU A 310 -4.29 -5.55 -0.26
N ASN A 311 -5.49 -5.85 -0.78
CA ASN A 311 -5.67 -6.22 -2.19
C ASN A 311 -4.80 -7.42 -2.63
N ASN A 312 -4.49 -8.35 -1.72
CA ASN A 312 -3.71 -9.54 -2.04
C ASN A 312 -4.63 -10.75 -2.30
N THR A 313 -4.15 -11.72 -3.07
CA THR A 313 -4.74 -13.07 -3.13
C THR A 313 -3.85 -14.03 -2.33
N ILE A 314 -4.39 -14.65 -1.28
CA ILE A 314 -3.63 -15.49 -0.32
C ILE A 314 -4.16 -16.93 -0.37
N THR A 315 -3.33 -17.89 -0.79
CA THR A 315 -3.83 -19.17 -1.34
C THR A 315 -3.58 -20.43 -0.51
N ALA A 316 -2.75 -20.39 0.55
CA ALA A 316 -2.33 -21.58 1.28
C ALA A 316 -2.92 -21.74 2.68
N THR A 317 -2.94 -23.00 3.14
CA THR A 317 -2.99 -23.38 4.55
C THR A 317 -1.60 -23.22 5.16
N CYS A 318 -1.48 -22.41 6.19
CA CYS A 318 -0.20 -21.90 6.65
C CYS A 318 0.56 -23.00 7.40
N THR A 319 1.85 -23.19 7.13
CA THR A 319 2.67 -24.28 7.66
C THR A 319 3.67 -23.82 8.72
N GLY A 320 3.42 -22.64 9.30
CA GLY A 320 4.25 -22.02 10.31
C GLY A 320 4.62 -22.93 11.50
N PRO A 321 5.75 -22.65 12.18
CA PRO A 321 6.34 -23.50 13.23
C PRO A 321 5.49 -23.62 14.52
N TYR A 322 4.41 -22.86 14.64
CA TYR A 322 3.64 -22.72 15.88
C TYR A 322 2.30 -23.46 15.93
N LYS A 323 1.88 -24.09 14.82
CA LYS A 323 0.87 -25.16 14.69
C LYS A 323 0.65 -25.30 13.18
N ALA A 324 0.71 -26.52 12.65
CA ALA A 324 0.48 -26.73 11.23
C ALA A 324 -0.98 -26.35 10.88
N GLY A 325 -1.17 -25.32 10.06
CA GLY A 325 -2.46 -24.92 9.47
C GLY A 325 -2.91 -23.47 9.67
N GLU A 326 -2.22 -22.64 10.46
CA GLU A 326 -2.71 -21.31 10.91
C GLU A 326 -1.81 -20.16 10.44
N CYS A 327 -2.38 -19.15 9.76
CA CYS A 327 -1.68 -17.91 9.43
C CYS A 327 -1.85 -16.97 10.61
N ARG A 328 -0.73 -16.59 11.22
CA ARG A 328 -0.80 -15.73 12.39
C ARG A 328 -0.67 -14.28 11.95
N LEU A 329 -1.71 -13.49 12.20
CA LEU A 329 -1.68 -12.03 12.15
C LEU A 329 -1.86 -11.50 13.57
N SER A 330 -0.77 -11.47 14.32
CA SER A 330 -0.80 -10.98 15.70
C SER A 330 -0.04 -9.68 15.83
N ASN A 331 -0.63 -8.77 16.60
CA ASN A 331 0.02 -7.57 17.11
C ASN A 331 -0.06 -7.59 18.64
N SER A 332 1.09 -7.40 19.30
CA SER A 332 1.21 -7.44 20.76
C SER A 332 1.21 -6.07 21.43
N ASP A 333 1.37 -4.98 20.67
CA ASP A 333 1.57 -3.63 21.19
C ASP A 333 0.35 -2.72 20.98
N ALA A 334 -0.03 -1.99 22.05
CA ALA A 334 -1.13 -1.03 22.05
C ALA A 334 -0.88 0.25 21.23
N GLY A 335 0.37 0.50 20.85
CA GLY A 335 0.72 1.60 19.95
C GLY A 335 0.71 1.24 18.46
N SER A 336 0.81 -0.04 18.13
CA SER A 336 0.99 -0.53 16.76
C SER A 336 -0.36 -0.93 16.12
N SER A 337 -0.45 -0.89 14.79
CA SER A 337 -1.69 -1.19 14.06
C SER A 337 -1.46 -2.22 12.95
N LEU A 338 -2.35 -3.22 12.86
CA LEU A 338 -2.42 -4.16 11.75
C LEU A 338 -3.74 -3.97 11.02
N ILE A 339 -3.66 -3.58 9.73
CA ILE A 339 -4.82 -3.40 8.87
C ILE A 339 -4.78 -4.47 7.78
N PHE A 340 -5.76 -5.36 7.80
CA PHE A 340 -5.91 -6.44 6.83
C PHE A 340 -7.18 -6.20 6.01
N ARG A 341 -7.03 -5.72 4.77
CA ARG A 341 -8.19 -5.26 4.00
C ARG A 341 -8.25 -5.67 2.54
N ASN A 342 -9.45 -5.86 2.01
CA ASN A 342 -9.67 -6.12 0.58
C ASN A 342 -8.87 -7.31 0.02
N ASN A 343 -8.49 -8.27 0.86
CA ASN A 343 -7.79 -9.47 0.44
C ASN A 343 -8.78 -10.57 0.04
N ILE A 344 -8.35 -11.46 -0.85
CA ILE A 344 -9.12 -12.64 -1.26
C ILE A 344 -8.37 -13.88 -0.76
N LEU A 345 -9.06 -14.71 0.03
CA LEU A 345 -8.49 -15.88 0.68
C LEU A 345 -9.21 -17.16 0.20
N PRO A 346 -8.91 -17.71 -0.99
CA PRO A 346 -9.46 -18.98 -1.42
C PRO A 346 -8.95 -20.14 -0.55
N ASN A 347 -9.86 -21.05 -0.18
CA ASN A 347 -9.60 -22.10 0.82
C ASN A 347 -9.08 -21.49 2.13
N SER A 348 -9.78 -20.47 2.63
CA SER A 348 -9.28 -19.55 3.65
C SER A 348 -8.50 -20.27 4.76
N PRO A 349 -7.23 -19.92 4.99
CA PRO A 349 -6.51 -20.40 6.16
C PRO A 349 -7.16 -19.85 7.42
N VAL A 350 -6.90 -20.50 8.56
CA VAL A 350 -7.25 -19.93 9.85
C VAL A 350 -6.43 -18.66 10.05
N LEU A 351 -7.10 -17.50 10.05
CA LEU A 351 -6.49 -16.22 10.37
C LEU A 351 -6.48 -16.02 11.88
N ASN A 352 -5.36 -16.32 12.54
CA ASN A 352 -5.22 -16.15 13.98
C ASN A 352 -4.87 -14.70 14.31
N LEU A 353 -5.81 -14.00 14.94
CA LEU A 353 -5.79 -12.56 15.21
C LEU A 353 -5.38 -12.27 16.65
N GLY A 354 -4.36 -11.42 16.80
CA GLY A 354 -3.97 -10.83 18.07
C GLY A 354 -4.75 -9.56 18.40
N ARG A 355 -4.09 -8.58 19.05
CA ARG A 355 -4.72 -7.32 19.50
C ARG A 355 -4.63 -6.23 18.44
N TYR A 356 -5.54 -5.25 18.47
CA TYR A 356 -5.48 -4.04 17.61
C TYR A 356 -5.40 -4.37 16.10
N VAL A 357 -6.19 -5.36 15.69
CA VAL A 357 -6.31 -5.76 14.30
C VAL A 357 -7.63 -5.26 13.72
N GLU A 358 -7.55 -4.71 12.51
CA GLU A 358 -8.69 -4.33 11.70
C GLU A 358 -8.78 -5.24 10.47
N VAL A 359 -9.89 -5.95 10.34
CA VAL A 359 -10.18 -6.88 9.23
C VAL A 359 -11.38 -6.36 8.45
N THR A 360 -11.16 -5.85 7.25
CA THR A 360 -12.25 -5.21 6.49
C THR A 360 -12.24 -5.42 4.97
N GLY A 361 -13.40 -5.56 4.34
CA GLY A 361 -13.49 -5.69 2.88
C GLY A 361 -12.93 -7.01 2.32
N ASN A 362 -12.54 -7.97 3.17
CA ASN A 362 -11.92 -9.20 2.70
C ASN A 362 -12.98 -10.21 2.23
N THR A 363 -12.57 -11.11 1.33
CA THR A 363 -13.40 -12.24 0.89
C THR A 363 -12.75 -13.55 1.31
N PHE A 364 -13.39 -14.25 2.24
CA PHE A 364 -13.01 -15.57 2.72
C PHE A 364 -13.85 -16.62 1.99
N ILE A 365 -13.21 -17.55 1.28
CA ILE A 365 -13.90 -18.61 0.52
C ILE A 365 -13.46 -19.96 1.07
N GLY A 366 -14.39 -20.71 1.68
CA GLY A 366 -14.05 -21.89 2.46
C GLY A 366 -13.36 -21.54 3.80
N GLY A 367 -12.87 -22.55 4.52
CA GLY A 367 -12.19 -22.37 5.81
C GLY A 367 -12.95 -22.95 7.01
N SER A 368 -12.21 -23.29 8.07
CA SER A 368 -12.75 -23.87 9.30
C SER A 368 -11.72 -23.78 10.45
N PRO A 369 -11.79 -22.75 11.31
CA PRO A 369 -12.48 -21.47 11.10
C PRO A 369 -11.79 -20.61 10.02
N ALA A 370 -12.48 -19.60 9.49
CA ALA A 370 -11.83 -18.59 8.63
C ALA A 370 -11.02 -17.58 9.48
N ILE A 371 -11.57 -17.14 10.62
CA ILE A 371 -10.91 -16.25 11.58
C ILE A 371 -10.89 -16.91 12.96
N PHE A 372 -9.76 -16.84 13.65
CA PHE A 372 -9.63 -17.20 15.05
C PHE A 372 -9.14 -15.99 15.85
N ILE A 373 -9.90 -15.52 16.84
CA ILE A 373 -9.54 -14.38 17.69
C ILE A 373 -8.87 -14.88 18.98
N GLU A 374 -7.60 -14.55 19.18
CA GLU A 374 -6.76 -14.95 20.33
C GLU A 374 -6.07 -13.70 20.95
N ASP A 375 -6.86 -12.74 21.43
CA ASP A 375 -6.35 -11.42 21.87
C ASP A 375 -6.06 -11.36 23.40
N GLY A 376 -6.73 -12.21 24.18
CA GLY A 376 -6.63 -12.28 25.64
C GLY A 376 -7.30 -11.13 26.41
N PRO A 377 -7.40 -11.24 27.75
CA PRO A 377 -8.38 -10.53 28.59
C PRO A 377 -8.26 -8.99 28.70
N ASN A 378 -7.26 -8.36 28.10
CA ASN A 378 -7.03 -6.90 28.19
C ASN A 378 -6.82 -6.26 26.80
N ALA A 379 -7.16 -6.96 25.72
CA ALA A 379 -7.07 -6.41 24.37
C ALA A 379 -8.19 -5.40 24.11
N ALA A 380 -7.90 -4.41 23.26
CA ALA A 380 -8.98 -3.71 22.57
C ALA A 380 -9.65 -4.70 21.60
N PRO A 381 -10.97 -4.58 21.38
CA PRO A 381 -11.67 -5.50 20.50
C PRO A 381 -11.10 -5.48 19.08
N THR A 382 -10.94 -6.66 18.49
CA THR A 382 -10.64 -6.78 17.06
C THR A 382 -11.83 -6.31 16.25
N LEU A 383 -11.60 -5.48 15.23
CA LEU A 383 -12.65 -4.96 14.35
C LEU A 383 -12.77 -5.88 13.13
N ILE A 384 -13.96 -6.42 12.87
CA ILE A 384 -14.24 -7.31 11.74
C ILE A 384 -15.49 -6.80 11.03
N TYR A 385 -15.33 -6.07 9.94
CA TYR A 385 -16.47 -5.47 9.27
C TYR A 385 -16.36 -5.41 7.75
N GLU A 386 -17.48 -5.40 7.04
CA GLU A 386 -17.51 -5.35 5.57
C GLU A 386 -16.81 -6.53 4.87
N ASN A 387 -16.65 -7.67 5.55
CA ASN A 387 -16.08 -8.86 4.94
C ASN A 387 -17.18 -9.74 4.35
N THR A 388 -16.82 -10.55 3.36
CA THR A 388 -17.67 -11.62 2.82
C THR A 388 -17.09 -12.96 3.22
N PHE A 389 -17.88 -13.80 3.89
CA PHE A 389 -17.57 -15.19 4.20
C PHE A 389 -18.46 -16.05 3.32
N ASP A 390 -17.87 -16.83 2.43
CA ASP A 390 -18.59 -17.70 1.51
C ASP A 390 -18.15 -19.15 1.70
N SER A 391 -19.12 -20.03 1.98
CA SER A 391 -18.92 -21.48 2.05
C SER A 391 -17.92 -21.90 3.14
N CYS A 392 -17.73 -21.08 4.17
CA CYS A 392 -16.94 -21.42 5.35
C CYS A 392 -17.71 -22.47 6.18
N THR A 393 -17.01 -23.52 6.65
CA THR A 393 -17.64 -24.44 7.63
C THR A 393 -17.86 -23.73 8.95
N GLU A 394 -16.89 -22.90 9.33
CA GLU A 394 -16.95 -22.03 10.48
C GLU A 394 -16.33 -20.67 10.10
N ALA A 395 -17.02 -19.57 10.35
CA ALA A 395 -16.51 -18.24 9.99
C ALA A 395 -15.59 -17.68 11.08
N ILE A 396 -16.05 -17.58 12.32
CA ILE A 396 -15.33 -16.94 13.43
C ILE A 396 -15.26 -17.89 14.63
N LEU A 397 -14.05 -18.11 15.14
CA LEU A 397 -13.77 -18.78 16.40
C LEU A 397 -13.21 -17.76 17.40
N ILE A 398 -13.69 -17.78 18.65
CA ILE A 398 -13.27 -16.81 19.69
C ILE A 398 -12.68 -17.54 20.89
N ASP A 399 -11.45 -17.19 21.30
CA ASP A 399 -10.79 -17.75 22.49
C ASP A 399 -11.32 -17.16 23.81
N ASP A 400 -11.01 -17.81 24.93
CA ASP A 400 -11.30 -17.34 26.29
C ASP A 400 -10.92 -15.86 26.48
N SER A 401 -11.87 -15.07 26.98
CA SER A 401 -11.70 -13.63 27.29
C SER A 401 -11.45 -12.70 26.09
N SER A 402 -11.53 -13.19 24.85
CA SER A 402 -11.39 -12.36 23.64
C SER A 402 -12.70 -11.69 23.23
N ILE A 403 -12.62 -10.52 22.59
CA ILE A 403 -13.81 -9.76 22.14
C ILE A 403 -13.65 -9.19 20.73
N GLY A 404 -14.67 -9.38 19.90
CA GLY A 404 -14.78 -8.76 18.58
C GLY A 404 -15.81 -7.64 18.55
N THR A 405 -15.62 -6.70 17.61
CA THR A 405 -16.71 -5.85 17.09
C THR A 405 -16.96 -6.23 15.64
N ILE A 406 -18.12 -6.84 15.37
CA ILE A 406 -18.41 -7.60 14.16
C ILE A 406 -19.69 -7.08 13.51
N TYR A 407 -19.60 -6.34 12.40
CA TYR A 407 -20.77 -5.75 11.75
C TYR A 407 -20.60 -5.62 10.24
N LEU A 408 -21.70 -5.48 9.49
CA LEU A 408 -21.72 -5.30 8.04
C LEU A 408 -21.01 -6.39 7.24
N ASN A 409 -20.85 -7.59 7.81
CA ASN A 409 -20.30 -8.74 7.10
C ASN A 409 -21.43 -9.48 6.36
N ASN A 410 -21.07 -10.14 5.26
CA ASN A 410 -21.94 -11.02 4.50
C ASN A 410 -21.57 -12.48 4.80
N PHE A 411 -22.41 -13.20 5.53
CA PHE A 411 -22.26 -14.64 5.77
C PHE A 411 -23.12 -15.42 4.76
N LEU A 412 -22.45 -16.08 3.82
CA LEU A 412 -23.05 -16.82 2.71
C LEU A 412 -22.66 -18.29 2.81
N ASN A 413 -23.64 -19.19 2.83
CA ASN A 413 -23.47 -20.64 2.94
C ASN A 413 -22.54 -21.04 4.10
N VAL A 414 -22.62 -20.33 5.22
CA VAL A 414 -21.76 -20.56 6.39
C VAL A 414 -22.39 -21.62 7.29
N GLY A 415 -21.61 -22.61 7.70
CA GLY A 415 -22.08 -23.67 8.60
C GLY A 415 -22.35 -23.14 10.02
N GLU A 416 -21.31 -22.62 10.66
CA GLU A 416 -21.38 -21.96 11.97
C GLU A 416 -20.76 -20.57 11.86
N VAL A 417 -21.52 -19.52 12.19
CA VAL A 417 -21.02 -18.14 12.09
C VAL A 417 -20.01 -17.84 13.19
N CYS A 418 -20.33 -18.21 14.43
CA CYS A 418 -19.48 -17.93 15.58
C CYS A 418 -19.50 -19.09 16.56
N THR A 419 -18.31 -19.61 16.90
CA THR A 419 -18.16 -20.56 18.01
C THR A 419 -17.07 -20.11 18.99
N HIS A 420 -16.83 -20.91 20.01
CA HIS A 420 -15.90 -20.62 21.09
C HIS A 420 -14.86 -21.73 21.25
N ALA A 421 -13.59 -21.32 21.35
CA ALA A 421 -12.50 -22.18 21.80
C ALA A 421 -12.18 -21.84 23.26
N GLY A 422 -12.30 -22.82 24.16
CA GLY A 422 -11.94 -22.57 25.55
C GLY A 422 -12.68 -23.46 26.54
N LEU A 423 -12.35 -23.27 27.81
CA LEU A 423 -12.99 -23.95 28.93
C LEU A 423 -13.63 -22.95 29.91
N ASN A 424 -13.52 -21.65 29.64
CA ASN A 424 -14.03 -20.58 30.49
C ASN A 424 -15.13 -19.78 29.77
N ALA A 425 -15.78 -18.88 30.51
CA ALA A 425 -16.77 -18.00 29.92
C ALA A 425 -16.09 -16.99 28.98
N ALA A 426 -16.63 -16.82 27.77
CA ALA A 426 -16.23 -15.74 26.88
C ALA A 426 -16.84 -14.40 27.35
N SER A 427 -16.20 -13.31 26.96
CA SER A 427 -16.85 -12.00 26.98
C SER A 427 -17.69 -11.86 25.71
N PRO A 428 -18.95 -11.41 25.78
CA PRO A 428 -19.79 -11.32 24.59
C PRO A 428 -19.24 -10.28 23.62
N SER A 429 -19.15 -10.65 22.34
CA SER A 429 -18.73 -9.73 21.27
C SER A 429 -19.87 -8.77 20.91
N VAL A 430 -19.51 -7.64 20.32
CA VAL A 430 -20.46 -6.64 19.80
C VAL A 430 -20.76 -6.99 18.35
N TRP A 431 -22.03 -7.12 17.98
CA TRP A 431 -22.48 -7.54 16.65
C TRP A 431 -23.17 -6.44 15.85
N GLU A 432 -22.94 -5.19 16.22
CA GLU A 432 -23.61 -4.02 15.62
C GLU A 432 -22.63 -2.87 15.43
N SER A 433 -22.87 -2.09 14.36
CA SER A 433 -22.11 -0.88 14.06
C SER A 433 -22.57 0.29 14.94
N PRO A 434 -21.74 1.33 15.10
CA PRO A 434 -22.25 2.66 15.41
C PRO A 434 -23.31 3.10 14.39
N ALA A 435 -24.19 4.02 14.78
CA ALA A 435 -25.19 4.55 13.86
C ALA A 435 -24.52 5.25 12.66
N MET A 436 -24.96 4.88 11.46
CA MET A 436 -24.44 5.42 10.20
C MET A 436 -25.54 5.61 9.16
N ASP A 437 -25.24 6.39 8.13
CA ASP A 437 -26.13 6.57 6.98
C ASP A 437 -26.01 5.37 6.02
N TYR A 438 -27.15 4.89 5.52
CA TYR A 438 -27.18 3.81 4.55
C TYR A 438 -28.40 3.93 3.62
N THR A 439 -28.36 3.19 2.51
CA THR A 439 -29.47 3.12 1.55
C THR A 439 -30.07 1.72 1.53
N PHE A 440 -31.39 1.65 1.45
CA PHE A 440 -32.12 0.42 1.19
C PHE A 440 -33.25 0.71 0.21
N ARG A 441 -33.30 -0.05 -0.90
CA ARG A 441 -34.29 0.14 -1.98
C ARG A 441 -34.39 1.60 -2.48
N GLY A 442 -33.26 2.30 -2.52
CA GLY A 442 -33.16 3.69 -2.97
C GLY A 442 -33.64 4.74 -1.95
N VAL A 443 -34.03 4.34 -0.74
CA VAL A 443 -34.39 5.23 0.37
C VAL A 443 -33.22 5.30 1.35
N SER A 444 -32.90 6.50 1.82
CA SER A 444 -31.85 6.71 2.82
C SER A 444 -32.38 6.59 4.25
N TYR A 445 -31.60 5.94 5.09
CA TYR A 445 -31.87 5.68 6.51
C TYR A 445 -30.64 6.05 7.34
N ASN A 446 -30.82 6.16 8.66
CA ASN A 446 -29.74 6.36 9.63
C ASN A 446 -30.00 5.48 10.85
N GLY A 447 -29.03 4.66 11.22
CA GLY A 447 -29.16 3.74 12.34
C GLY A 447 -27.98 2.79 12.46
N PRO A 448 -27.88 2.03 13.57
CA PRO A 448 -26.93 0.93 13.69
C PRO A 448 -27.31 -0.21 12.74
N LEU A 449 -26.30 -0.94 12.27
CA LEU A 449 -26.45 -2.07 11.35
C LEU A 449 -25.68 -3.28 11.86
N GLY A 450 -26.25 -4.46 11.69
CA GLY A 450 -25.63 -5.74 12.01
C GLY A 450 -25.03 -6.39 10.78
N ASN A 451 -25.18 -7.70 10.66
CA ASN A 451 -24.62 -8.51 9.58
C ASN A 451 -25.71 -9.15 8.73
N TYR A 452 -25.35 -9.57 7.52
CA TYR A 452 -26.23 -10.35 6.65
C TYR A 452 -25.96 -11.84 6.83
N TYR A 453 -27.05 -12.62 6.92
CA TYR A 453 -27.03 -14.09 6.96
C TYR A 453 -27.97 -14.60 5.87
N ASP A 454 -27.49 -15.50 5.02
CA ASP A 454 -28.28 -16.04 3.91
C ASP A 454 -29.44 -16.94 4.35
N ASP A 455 -29.35 -17.50 5.55
CA ASP A 455 -30.40 -18.29 6.19
C ASP A 455 -31.32 -17.49 7.13
N TYR A 456 -31.17 -16.16 7.19
CA TYR A 456 -31.99 -15.31 8.06
C TYR A 456 -33.48 -15.40 7.72
N THR A 457 -34.29 -15.79 8.72
CA THR A 457 -35.75 -15.97 8.55
C THR A 457 -36.62 -14.93 9.26
N GLY A 458 -36.03 -13.89 9.85
CA GLY A 458 -36.80 -12.85 10.54
C GLY A 458 -37.68 -12.04 9.59
N ALA A 459 -38.68 -11.33 10.15
CA ALA A 459 -39.57 -10.52 9.32
C ALA A 459 -38.95 -9.16 9.01
N TYR A 460 -39.37 -8.59 7.89
CA TYR A 460 -38.93 -7.29 7.42
C TYR A 460 -39.51 -6.14 8.26
N ALA A 461 -38.65 -5.28 8.84
CA ALA A 461 -39.08 -4.15 9.66
C ALA A 461 -39.24 -2.82 8.88
N GLY A 462 -39.03 -2.80 7.56
CA GLY A 462 -39.23 -1.60 6.72
C GLY A 462 -37.96 -0.88 6.30
N GLU A 463 -36.91 -0.91 7.11
CA GLU A 463 -35.68 -0.14 6.86
C GLU A 463 -34.52 -0.97 6.30
N GLY A 464 -34.76 -2.25 5.96
CA GLY A 464 -33.70 -3.15 5.51
C GLY A 464 -33.03 -3.91 6.65
N VAL A 465 -33.48 -3.70 7.89
CA VAL A 465 -33.13 -4.47 9.09
C VAL A 465 -34.28 -5.41 9.47
N GLY A 466 -33.94 -6.60 9.95
CA GLY A 466 -34.88 -7.61 10.41
C GLY A 466 -35.36 -7.41 11.85
N ASP A 467 -36.54 -7.93 12.18
CA ASP A 467 -37.18 -7.74 13.49
C ASP A 467 -36.74 -8.72 14.58
N THR A 468 -36.07 -9.80 14.19
CA THR A 468 -35.69 -10.90 15.07
C THR A 468 -34.18 -10.93 15.24
N PRO A 469 -33.63 -10.68 16.45
CA PRO A 469 -32.19 -10.73 16.69
C PRO A 469 -31.58 -12.11 16.41
N VAL A 470 -30.33 -12.14 15.97
CA VAL A 470 -29.53 -13.38 15.83
C VAL A 470 -28.66 -13.52 17.08
N VAL A 471 -28.88 -14.58 17.86
CA VAL A 471 -28.22 -14.80 19.15
C VAL A 471 -27.17 -15.89 19.01
N PHE A 472 -25.95 -15.63 19.47
CA PHE A 472 -24.86 -16.60 19.46
C PHE A 472 -24.63 -17.13 20.88
N THR A 473 -24.79 -18.45 21.04
CA THR A 473 -24.55 -19.11 22.33
C THR A 473 -23.69 -20.34 22.14
N ASP A 474 -22.76 -20.56 23.07
CA ASP A 474 -21.97 -21.78 23.18
C ASP A 474 -22.29 -22.52 24.50
N LEU A 475 -22.16 -23.85 24.46
CA LEU A 475 -22.48 -24.71 25.61
C LEU A 475 -21.53 -24.48 26.80
N VAL A 476 -20.28 -24.07 26.54
CA VAL A 476 -19.22 -23.85 27.53
C VAL A 476 -19.13 -22.37 27.88
N ALA A 477 -19.00 -21.50 26.89
CA ALA A 477 -18.81 -20.07 27.10
C ALA A 477 -20.08 -19.31 27.49
N GLY A 478 -21.27 -19.85 27.19
CA GLY A 478 -22.53 -19.16 27.40
C GLY A 478 -22.85 -18.19 26.26
N ASP A 479 -22.95 -16.90 26.55
CA ASP A 479 -23.33 -15.85 25.59
C ASP A 479 -22.10 -15.34 24.81
N LEU A 480 -22.13 -15.47 23.48
CA LEU A 480 -21.09 -14.95 22.58
C LEU A 480 -21.45 -13.59 21.97
N GLY A 481 -22.63 -13.07 22.29
CA GLY A 481 -23.17 -11.83 21.77
C GLY A 481 -24.46 -12.04 20.97
N THR A 482 -25.09 -10.94 20.61
CA THR A 482 -26.33 -10.92 19.84
C THR A 482 -26.27 -9.81 18.81
N ASP A 483 -26.56 -10.15 17.56
CA ASP A 483 -26.83 -9.20 16.49
C ASP A 483 -28.29 -8.75 16.60
N THR A 484 -28.51 -7.50 17.02
CA THR A 484 -29.86 -6.93 17.16
C THR A 484 -30.35 -6.20 15.91
N TYR A 485 -29.50 -6.07 14.88
CA TYR A 485 -29.80 -5.38 13.63
C TYR A 485 -29.45 -6.22 12.39
N PRO A 486 -29.88 -7.50 12.31
CA PRO A 486 -29.56 -8.35 11.18
C PRO A 486 -30.10 -7.75 9.86
N LEU A 487 -29.29 -7.83 8.80
CA LEU A 487 -29.62 -7.22 7.52
C LEU A 487 -30.55 -8.11 6.70
N MET A 488 -31.47 -7.48 5.98
CA MET A 488 -32.41 -8.17 5.08
C MET A 488 -31.84 -8.44 3.68
N GLY A 489 -30.56 -8.13 3.47
CA GLY A 489 -29.84 -8.31 2.22
C GLY A 489 -28.35 -8.11 2.43
N THR A 490 -27.52 -8.49 1.46
CA THR A 490 -26.07 -8.32 1.52
C THR A 490 -25.69 -6.86 1.62
N TRP A 491 -24.65 -6.56 2.39
CA TRP A 491 -24.03 -5.24 2.43
C TRP A 491 -23.10 -5.02 1.22
N ASP A 492 -23.26 -3.87 0.57
CA ASP A 492 -22.30 -3.32 -0.39
C ASP A 492 -21.64 -2.06 0.19
N ALA A 493 -20.39 -2.22 0.62
CA ALA A 493 -19.57 -1.15 1.19
C ALA A 493 -19.33 0.01 0.21
N ALA A 494 -19.21 -0.28 -1.10
CA ALA A 494 -18.88 0.74 -2.09
C ALA A 494 -20.01 1.77 -2.27
N THR A 495 -21.25 1.34 -2.03
CA THR A 495 -22.44 2.18 -2.16
C THR A 495 -23.16 2.42 -0.83
N SER A 496 -22.62 1.89 0.28
CA SER A 496 -23.24 1.90 1.61
C SER A 496 -24.71 1.48 1.56
N THR A 497 -24.97 0.40 0.84
CA THR A 497 -26.33 -0.05 0.51
C THR A 497 -26.56 -1.48 0.97
N ILE A 498 -27.73 -1.74 1.54
CA ILE A 498 -28.23 -3.10 1.73
C ILE A 498 -28.86 -3.54 0.40
N ILE A 499 -28.20 -4.46 -0.29
CA ILE A 499 -28.68 -5.07 -1.53
C ILE A 499 -29.53 -6.28 -1.17
N ASN A 500 -30.83 -6.15 -1.37
CA ASN A 500 -31.76 -7.26 -1.22
C ASN A 500 -32.26 -7.68 -2.59
N ASP A 501 -31.67 -8.77 -3.09
CA ASP A 501 -32.03 -9.43 -4.33
C ASP A 501 -33.37 -10.18 -4.26
N ALA A 502 -34.02 -10.21 -3.08
CA ALA A 502 -35.35 -10.79 -2.96
C ALA A 502 -36.40 -9.90 -3.66
N PRO A 503 -37.36 -10.51 -4.37
CA PRO A 503 -38.43 -9.78 -5.04
C PRO A 503 -39.26 -8.98 -4.03
N ALA A 504 -39.35 -7.66 -4.21
CA ALA A 504 -40.31 -6.84 -3.47
C ALA A 504 -41.70 -7.01 -4.08
N LEU A 505 -42.71 -7.32 -3.26
CA LEU A 505 -44.09 -7.44 -3.71
C LEU A 505 -44.85 -6.10 -3.55
N SER A 506 -45.65 -5.74 -4.54
CA SER A 506 -46.50 -4.55 -4.52
C SER A 506 -47.86 -4.82 -5.15
N PHE A 507 -48.84 -3.98 -4.79
CA PHE A 507 -50.15 -3.93 -5.45
C PHE A 507 -50.19 -2.79 -6.47
N VAL A 508 -50.74 -3.05 -7.65
CA VAL A 508 -50.90 -2.06 -8.72
C VAL A 508 -52.35 -2.06 -9.23
N PRO A 509 -53.09 -0.94 -9.10
CA PRO A 509 -52.68 0.32 -8.47
C PRO A 509 -52.45 0.17 -6.96
N GLU A 510 -51.56 0.99 -6.41
CA GLU A 510 -51.23 1.00 -4.96
C GLU A 510 -52.44 1.38 -4.09
N ALA A 511 -53.32 2.22 -4.64
CA ALA A 511 -54.59 2.59 -4.02
C ALA A 511 -55.71 2.67 -5.05
N VAL A 512 -56.86 2.08 -4.71
CA VAL A 512 -58.08 2.16 -5.50
C VAL A 512 -59.30 2.21 -4.59
N SER A 513 -60.36 2.87 -5.04
CA SER A 513 -61.66 2.89 -4.35
C SER A 513 -62.66 2.08 -5.14
N VAL A 514 -63.34 1.16 -4.47
CA VAL A 514 -64.42 0.35 -5.02
C VAL A 514 -65.69 0.62 -4.22
N ILE A 515 -66.81 0.83 -4.91
CA ILE A 515 -68.12 1.09 -4.28
C ILE A 515 -68.84 -0.25 -4.13
N GLU A 516 -69.75 -0.36 -3.15
CA GLU A 516 -70.63 -1.52 -2.97
C GLU A 516 -71.18 -2.09 -4.30
N GLY A 517 -70.97 -3.39 -4.51
CA GLY A 517 -71.44 -4.13 -5.67
C GLY A 517 -70.71 -3.84 -6.98
N GLN A 518 -69.66 -3.01 -6.98
CA GLN A 518 -68.74 -2.87 -8.09
C GLN A 518 -67.49 -3.73 -7.87
N GLU A 519 -66.73 -3.93 -8.95
CA GLU A 519 -65.47 -4.68 -8.95
C GLU A 519 -64.33 -3.80 -9.46
N THR A 520 -63.13 -4.05 -8.97
CA THR A 520 -61.88 -3.45 -9.46
C THR A 520 -60.80 -4.52 -9.59
N GLU A 521 -59.85 -4.28 -10.48
CA GLU A 521 -58.67 -5.13 -10.64
C GLU A 521 -57.47 -4.56 -9.89
N ILE A 522 -56.72 -5.42 -9.22
CA ILE A 522 -55.47 -5.11 -8.53
C ILE A 522 -54.44 -6.17 -8.90
N GLN A 523 -53.35 -5.76 -9.52
CA GLN A 523 -52.23 -6.64 -9.84
C GLN A 523 -51.32 -6.81 -8.63
N ILE A 524 -50.84 -8.03 -8.42
CA ILE A 524 -49.69 -8.32 -7.55
C ILE A 524 -48.47 -8.32 -8.45
N MET A 525 -47.51 -7.43 -8.18
CA MET A 525 -46.26 -7.34 -8.92
C MET A 525 -45.07 -7.67 -8.03
N ALA A 526 -44.05 -8.28 -8.63
CA ALA A 526 -42.72 -8.42 -8.08
C ALA A 526 -41.76 -7.42 -8.74
N SER A 527 -40.92 -6.77 -7.95
CA SER A 527 -39.96 -5.78 -8.45
C SER A 527 -38.94 -6.38 -9.42
N ALA A 528 -38.34 -7.51 -9.05
CA ALA A 528 -37.36 -8.23 -9.84
C ALA A 528 -37.23 -9.69 -9.41
N PHE A 529 -36.69 -10.53 -10.30
CA PHE A 529 -36.22 -11.89 -10.02
C PHE A 529 -34.79 -12.05 -10.53
N PRO A 530 -33.76 -11.70 -9.73
CA PRO A 530 -32.36 -11.76 -10.15
C PRO A 530 -31.93 -13.14 -10.66
N GLU A 531 -32.39 -14.21 -10.01
CA GLU A 531 -32.12 -15.60 -10.45
C GLU A 531 -33.24 -16.23 -11.29
N GLY A 532 -34.30 -15.47 -11.59
CA GLY A 532 -35.51 -15.97 -12.24
C GLY A 532 -36.51 -16.55 -11.25
N LEU A 533 -37.62 -17.08 -11.76
CA LEU A 533 -38.72 -17.59 -10.94
C LEU A 533 -39.03 -19.03 -11.30
N SER A 534 -38.97 -19.95 -10.33
CA SER A 534 -39.49 -21.31 -10.52
C SER A 534 -40.98 -21.42 -10.16
N GLY A 535 -41.43 -20.68 -9.16
CA GLY A 535 -42.82 -20.64 -8.71
C GLY A 535 -42.98 -19.88 -7.41
N TYR A 536 -44.22 -19.66 -6.99
CA TYR A 536 -44.52 -18.96 -5.74
C TYR A 536 -45.71 -19.60 -5.01
N ASN A 537 -45.82 -19.26 -3.71
CA ASN A 537 -46.98 -19.51 -2.88
C ASN A 537 -47.25 -18.27 -2.04
N LEU A 538 -48.32 -17.55 -2.36
CA LEU A 538 -48.68 -16.29 -1.70
C LEU A 538 -50.00 -16.44 -0.96
N THR A 539 -50.17 -15.65 0.10
CA THR A 539 -51.46 -15.45 0.78
C THR A 539 -51.79 -13.97 0.76
N VAL A 540 -53.02 -13.63 0.34
CA VAL A 540 -53.53 -12.25 0.31
C VAL A 540 -54.71 -12.16 1.25
N VAL A 541 -54.72 -11.12 2.09
CA VAL A 541 -55.73 -10.91 3.13
C VAL A 541 -56.30 -9.51 3.00
N ILE A 542 -57.62 -9.39 3.12
CA ILE A 542 -58.31 -8.12 3.31
C ILE A 542 -58.40 -7.87 4.81
N ASP A 543 -57.71 -6.82 5.29
CA ASP A 543 -57.64 -6.49 6.71
C ASP A 543 -59.02 -6.29 7.36
N ASN A 544 -59.94 -5.61 6.65
CA ASN A 544 -61.33 -5.50 7.05
C ASN A 544 -62.24 -6.33 6.13
N PRO A 545 -62.58 -7.58 6.48
CA PRO A 545 -63.34 -8.47 5.61
C PRO A 545 -64.81 -8.05 5.41
N THR A 546 -65.31 -7.05 6.15
CA THR A 546 -66.69 -6.57 5.97
C THR A 546 -66.85 -5.62 4.79
N VAL A 547 -65.78 -4.97 4.34
CA VAL A 547 -65.86 -3.90 3.31
C VAL A 547 -65.50 -4.38 1.91
N ALA A 548 -64.84 -5.52 1.76
CA ALA A 548 -64.48 -6.07 0.45
C ALA A 548 -64.27 -7.60 0.47
N GLU A 549 -64.33 -8.23 -0.70
CA GLU A 549 -63.88 -9.61 -0.94
C GLU A 549 -63.17 -9.77 -2.27
N ILE A 550 -62.31 -10.79 -2.37
CA ILE A 550 -61.64 -11.16 -3.61
C ILE A 550 -62.54 -12.18 -4.31
N VAL A 551 -62.95 -11.90 -5.53
CA VAL A 551 -63.94 -12.71 -6.27
C VAL A 551 -63.31 -13.59 -7.35
N SER A 552 -62.15 -13.20 -7.89
CA SER A 552 -61.39 -14.00 -8.86
C SER A 552 -59.89 -13.70 -8.84
N ILE A 553 -59.12 -14.68 -9.33
CA ILE A 553 -57.68 -14.55 -9.63
C ILE A 553 -57.51 -14.84 -11.12
N GLU A 554 -56.81 -13.97 -11.82
CA GLU A 554 -56.27 -14.22 -13.15
C GLU A 554 -54.75 -14.39 -13.06
N TYR A 555 -54.25 -15.51 -13.59
CA TYR A 555 -52.82 -15.79 -13.67
C TYR A 555 -52.24 -15.33 -15.01
N PRO A 556 -51.04 -14.74 -15.03
CA PRO A 556 -50.35 -14.36 -16.26
C PRO A 556 -50.05 -15.55 -17.18
N ALA A 557 -49.79 -15.27 -18.46
CA ALA A 557 -49.52 -16.28 -19.48
C ALA A 557 -48.26 -17.13 -19.22
N TRP A 558 -47.34 -16.68 -18.38
CA TRP A 558 -46.14 -17.45 -18.01
C TRP A 558 -46.46 -18.60 -17.04
N VAL A 559 -47.60 -18.54 -16.34
CA VAL A 559 -47.97 -19.55 -15.33
C VAL A 559 -48.43 -20.84 -16.00
N SER A 560 -47.68 -21.92 -15.77
CA SER A 560 -47.95 -23.24 -16.36
C SER A 560 -48.82 -24.15 -15.48
N ILE A 561 -48.67 -24.05 -14.16
CA ILE A 561 -49.44 -24.79 -13.16
C ILE A 561 -49.85 -23.80 -12.10
N ASN A 562 -51.13 -23.81 -11.71
CA ASN A 562 -51.63 -22.96 -10.64
C ASN A 562 -52.56 -23.72 -9.68
N ASN A 563 -52.72 -23.17 -8.48
CA ASN A 563 -53.69 -23.64 -7.50
C ASN A 563 -54.06 -22.49 -6.55
N SER A 564 -55.31 -22.43 -6.09
CA SER A 564 -55.78 -21.39 -5.17
C SER A 564 -56.83 -21.89 -4.19
N SER A 565 -57.14 -21.08 -3.18
CA SER A 565 -58.33 -21.28 -2.35
C SER A 565 -59.63 -21.12 -3.15
N SER A 566 -60.75 -21.50 -2.54
CA SER A 566 -62.08 -21.21 -3.07
C SER A 566 -62.37 -19.71 -3.08
N MET A 567 -63.18 -19.28 -4.05
CA MET A 567 -63.64 -17.90 -4.22
C MET A 567 -65.17 -17.80 -4.16
N PRO A 568 -65.74 -16.64 -3.76
CA PRO A 568 -65.04 -15.46 -3.24
C PRO A 568 -64.44 -15.68 -1.84
N GLY A 569 -63.45 -14.88 -1.45
CA GLY A 569 -62.78 -14.99 -0.15
C GLY A 569 -62.12 -13.69 0.30
N THR A 570 -62.00 -13.51 1.62
CA THR A 570 -61.31 -12.36 2.24
C THR A 570 -59.89 -12.70 2.70
N SER A 571 -59.53 -13.98 2.66
CA SER A 571 -58.17 -14.49 2.80
C SER A 571 -58.02 -15.64 1.81
N ILE A 572 -57.09 -15.50 0.87
CA ILE A 572 -56.90 -16.44 -0.22
C ILE A 572 -55.43 -16.86 -0.27
N TYR A 573 -55.18 -18.10 -0.68
CA TYR A 573 -53.85 -18.49 -1.13
C TYR A 573 -53.85 -18.64 -2.64
N LEU A 574 -52.71 -18.35 -3.27
CA LEU A 574 -52.47 -18.54 -4.69
C LEU A 574 -51.06 -19.10 -4.90
N LYS A 575 -50.98 -20.12 -5.74
CA LYS A 575 -49.74 -20.82 -6.10
C LYS A 575 -49.60 -20.83 -7.60
N ALA A 576 -48.38 -20.62 -8.08
CA ALA A 576 -48.05 -20.69 -9.50
C ALA A 576 -46.68 -21.34 -9.69
N VAL A 577 -46.49 -22.00 -10.83
CA VAL A 577 -45.21 -22.58 -11.26
C VAL A 577 -44.91 -22.09 -12.69
N ASP A 578 -43.69 -21.60 -12.89
CA ASP A 578 -43.13 -21.30 -14.20
C ASP A 578 -42.40 -22.53 -14.77
N GLY A 579 -43.18 -23.55 -15.13
CA GLY A 579 -42.66 -24.78 -15.72
C GLY A 579 -42.14 -24.61 -17.14
N GLY A 580 -42.34 -23.43 -17.75
CA GLY A 580 -41.79 -23.07 -19.05
C GLY A 580 -40.47 -22.31 -18.97
N SER A 581 -40.03 -21.92 -17.77
CA SER A 581 -38.89 -21.04 -17.56
C SER A 581 -39.04 -19.75 -18.40
N VAL A 582 -40.19 -19.10 -18.32
CA VAL A 582 -40.48 -17.84 -19.04
C VAL A 582 -39.93 -16.63 -18.28
N VAL A 583 -40.00 -16.64 -16.96
CA VAL A 583 -39.46 -15.58 -16.07
C VAL A 583 -38.01 -15.95 -15.72
N GLN A 584 -37.09 -15.47 -16.55
CA GLN A 584 -35.66 -15.72 -16.45
C GLN A 584 -34.96 -14.80 -15.44
N ALA A 585 -33.71 -15.14 -15.12
CA ALA A 585 -32.79 -14.30 -14.36
C ALA A 585 -32.76 -12.85 -14.89
N GLY A 586 -32.85 -11.89 -13.99
CA GLY A 586 -32.92 -10.46 -14.29
C GLY A 586 -34.28 -9.94 -14.77
N ALA A 587 -35.36 -10.73 -14.67
CA ALA A 587 -36.70 -10.25 -15.02
C ALA A 587 -37.19 -9.20 -14.01
N GLU A 588 -37.59 -8.03 -14.49
CA GLU A 588 -38.08 -6.90 -13.68
C GLU A 588 -39.58 -6.65 -13.90
N GLY A 589 -40.25 -6.08 -12.90
CA GLY A 589 -41.65 -5.65 -12.99
C GLY A 589 -42.61 -6.78 -13.36
N VAL A 590 -42.45 -7.95 -12.76
CA VAL A 590 -43.18 -9.16 -13.13
C VAL A 590 -44.54 -9.19 -12.45
N VAL A 591 -45.62 -9.18 -13.22
CA VAL A 591 -46.96 -9.44 -12.70
C VAL A 591 -47.06 -10.90 -12.28
N LEU A 592 -47.47 -11.15 -11.04
CA LEU A 592 -47.68 -12.47 -10.46
C LEU A 592 -49.12 -12.94 -10.61
N ALA A 593 -50.09 -12.06 -10.35
CA ALA A 593 -51.52 -12.33 -10.54
C ALA A 593 -52.30 -11.03 -10.64
N THR A 594 -53.47 -11.07 -11.28
CA THR A 594 -54.46 -9.99 -11.22
C THR A 594 -55.62 -10.46 -10.37
N LEU A 595 -55.91 -9.74 -9.29
CA LEU A 595 -57.03 -9.99 -8.40
C LEU A 595 -58.22 -9.13 -8.82
N THR A 596 -59.41 -9.71 -8.85
CA THR A 596 -60.65 -8.94 -8.92
C THR A 596 -61.22 -8.81 -7.51
N VAL A 597 -61.40 -7.59 -7.05
CA VAL A 597 -61.88 -7.25 -5.71
C VAL A 597 -63.23 -6.57 -5.82
N SER A 598 -64.23 -7.05 -5.07
CA SER A 598 -65.57 -6.47 -5.00
C SER A 598 -65.79 -5.72 -3.69
N GLY A 599 -66.38 -4.52 -3.77
CA GLY A 599 -66.78 -3.73 -2.62
C GLY A 599 -68.08 -4.23 -1.98
N LYS A 600 -68.13 -4.28 -0.64
CA LYS A 600 -69.29 -4.71 0.14
C LYS A 600 -70.00 -3.57 0.89
N GLU A 601 -69.39 -2.39 0.95
CA GLU A 601 -69.92 -1.18 1.61
C GLU A 601 -69.44 0.10 0.91
#